data_AF-A0A940ASD7-F1
#
_entry.id   AF-A0A940ASD7-F1
#
_cell.length_a   1.000
_cell.length_b   1.000
_cell.length_c   1.000
_cell.angle_alpha   90.00
_cell.angle_beta   90.00
_cell.angle_gamma   90.00
#
_symmetry.space_group_name_H-M   'P 1'
#
loop_
_entity.id
_entity.type
_entity.pdbx_description
1 polymer ?
#
loop_
_entity_poly.entity_id
_entity_poly.type
_entity_poly.pdbx_seq_one_letter_code
_entity_poly.pdbx_strand_id
1 'polypeptide(L)'
;MKCELCHQKDAETAIQLEKDGEEQELYVCRECANRERVRRQKKSQRTRKGADGLPPGVSISVSGVSSGDEPPPPIVAAIMNAMSGLVEGLEQAAEEVNKSKKSPELVDFPCERAEATYRIGDRLHLEGLHLIGELEPVHREMRALKLQLTGVDADGVRDAGHVYRLRYSGSAELAKRVAEDILREERNARVRLFEEMPRVFGDSLCRALAILKNCRLLSPGELFDLLSPLRLAAIEKMLDGIELKEIESMLASIDLTSKEDGETQQERDRQDAERADEMNKRFEDVVLNERAEEKFL
;
A
#
# COMPACT_ATOMS: atom_id res chain seq x y z
N MET A 1 27.95 -26.20 10.25
CA MET A 1 29.08 -25.43 9.71
C MET A 1 29.58 -24.46 10.79
N LYS A 2 30.80 -23.89 10.67
CA LYS A 2 31.26 -22.86 11.62
C LYS A 2 30.75 -21.49 11.17
N CYS A 3 30.31 -20.66 12.11
CA CYS A 3 29.92 -19.28 11.85
C CYS A 3 31.12 -18.47 11.35
N GLU A 4 30.96 -17.79 10.22
CA GLU A 4 32.03 -16.99 9.61
C GLU A 4 32.31 -15.68 10.36
N LEU A 5 31.42 -15.28 11.28
CA LEU A 5 31.58 -14.07 12.12
C LEU A 5 32.14 -14.34 13.51
N CYS A 6 31.69 -15.40 14.19
CA CYS A 6 32.12 -15.71 15.58
C CYS A 6 32.95 -16.99 15.70
N HIS A 7 33.15 -17.72 14.59
CA HIS A 7 33.92 -18.98 14.50
C HIS A 7 33.43 -20.15 15.39
N GLN A 8 32.24 -20.01 16.00
CA GLN A 8 31.56 -21.08 16.76
C GLN A 8 30.83 -22.07 15.83
N LYS A 9 30.54 -23.28 16.33
CA LYS A 9 29.92 -24.38 15.55
C LYS A 9 28.39 -24.35 15.60
N ASP A 10 27.78 -23.38 14.94
CA ASP A 10 26.32 -23.13 14.97
C ASP A 10 25.83 -22.30 13.77
N ALA A 11 26.50 -22.37 12.61
CA ALA A 11 26.04 -21.66 11.41
C ALA A 11 24.79 -22.33 10.81
N GLU A 12 23.70 -21.56 10.75
CA GLU A 12 22.36 -21.99 10.31
C GLU A 12 21.71 -21.02 9.32
N THR A 13 22.29 -19.82 9.11
CA THR A 13 21.68 -18.76 8.32
C THR A 13 22.71 -18.11 7.41
N ALA A 14 22.40 -17.93 6.12
CA ALA A 14 23.21 -17.14 5.21
C ALA A 14 22.82 -15.64 5.29
N ILE A 15 23.81 -14.76 5.30
CA ILE A 15 23.62 -13.30 5.17
C ILE A 15 24.51 -12.77 4.04
N GLN A 16 24.00 -11.82 3.26
CA GLN A 16 24.81 -11.09 2.27
C GLN A 16 25.43 -9.87 2.93
N LEU A 17 26.73 -9.67 2.84
CA LEU A 17 27.48 -8.54 3.40
C LEU A 17 28.36 -7.90 2.32
N GLU A 18 28.25 -6.59 2.17
CA GLU A 18 29.11 -5.81 1.28
C GLU A 18 30.42 -5.49 2.01
N LYS A 19 31.53 -6.04 1.51
CA LYS A 19 32.88 -5.81 2.05
C LYS A 19 33.78 -5.39 0.90
N ASP A 20 34.42 -4.23 1.05
CA ASP A 20 35.32 -3.65 0.04
C ASP A 20 34.67 -3.44 -1.36
N GLY A 21 33.34 -3.25 -1.41
CA GLY A 21 32.59 -2.99 -2.64
C GLY A 21 32.08 -4.24 -3.37
N GLU A 22 32.27 -5.42 -2.80
CA GLU A 22 31.74 -6.69 -3.32
C GLU A 22 30.74 -7.32 -2.35
N GLU A 23 29.63 -7.85 -2.88
CA GLU A 23 28.64 -8.59 -2.10
C GLU A 23 29.11 -10.03 -1.87
N GLN A 24 29.33 -10.38 -0.59
CA GLN A 24 29.74 -11.72 -0.18
C GLN A 24 28.63 -12.38 0.64
N GLU A 25 28.31 -13.63 0.32
CA GLU A 25 27.39 -14.47 1.11
C GLU A 25 28.18 -15.20 2.20
N LEU A 26 27.77 -15.02 3.46
CA LEU A 26 28.42 -15.59 4.64
C LEU A 26 27.45 -16.47 5.42
N TYR A 27 27.89 -17.67 5.81
CA TYR A 27 27.14 -18.56 6.69
C TYR A 27 27.41 -18.25 8.16
N VAL A 28 26.38 -17.83 8.88
CA VAL A 28 26.48 -17.31 10.25
C VAL A 28 25.46 -17.96 11.18
N CYS A 29 25.70 -17.85 12.48
CA CYS A 29 24.72 -18.26 13.49
C CYS A 29 23.63 -17.20 13.67
N ARG A 30 22.51 -17.61 14.26
CA ARG A 30 21.32 -16.76 14.46
C ARG A 30 21.61 -15.47 15.24
N GLU A 31 22.47 -15.53 16.25
CA GLU A 31 22.87 -14.34 17.02
C GLU A 31 23.65 -13.33 16.18
N CYS A 32 24.56 -13.81 15.33
CA CYS A 32 25.35 -12.95 14.45
C CYS A 32 24.48 -12.32 13.35
N ALA A 33 23.54 -13.09 12.78
CA ALA A 33 22.58 -12.58 11.81
C ALA A 33 21.72 -11.44 12.41
N ASN A 34 21.22 -11.61 13.64
CA ASN A 34 20.44 -10.58 14.33
C ASN A 34 21.26 -9.31 14.62
N ARG A 35 22.51 -9.47 15.05
CA ARG A 35 23.41 -8.33 15.33
C ARG A 35 23.66 -7.48 14.08
N GLU A 36 23.84 -8.12 12.93
CA GLU A 36 24.06 -7.41 11.67
C GLU A 36 22.78 -6.74 11.15
N ARG A 37 21.60 -7.35 11.32
CA ARG A 37 20.30 -6.71 11.02
C ARG A 37 20.11 -5.42 11.82
N VAL A 38 20.39 -5.44 13.12
CA VAL A 38 20.31 -4.24 13.99
C VAL A 38 21.31 -3.17 13.56
N ARG A 39 22.53 -3.56 13.14
CA ARG A 39 23.55 -2.64 12.64
C ARG A 39 23.11 -1.94 11.36
N ARG A 40 22.48 -2.65 10.41
CA ARG A 40 21.93 -2.09 9.17
C ARG A 40 20.80 -1.10 9.43
N GLN A 41 19.88 -1.42 10.34
CA GLN A 41 18.81 -0.51 10.74
C GLN A 41 19.35 0.79 11.37
N LYS A 42 20.40 0.72 12.19
CA LYS A 42 21.05 1.93 12.74
C LYS A 42 21.75 2.77 11.67
N LYS A 43 22.34 2.14 10.64
CA LYS A 43 23.00 2.85 9.52
C LYS A 43 21.98 3.59 8.66
N SER A 44 20.84 2.96 8.36
CA SER A 44 19.74 3.61 7.60
C SER A 44 19.04 4.74 8.36
N GLN A 45 18.95 4.64 9.70
CA GLN A 45 18.44 5.74 10.54
C GLN A 45 19.42 6.93 10.62
N ARG A 46 20.74 6.67 10.64
CA ARG A 46 21.76 7.73 10.62
C ARG A 46 21.80 8.49 9.30
N THR A 47 21.63 7.81 8.17
CA THR A 47 21.56 8.48 6.85
C THR A 47 20.32 9.36 6.69
N ARG A 48 19.24 9.07 7.44
CA ARG A 48 18.04 9.94 7.47
C ARG A 48 18.19 11.18 8.38
N LYS A 49 19.01 11.10 9.44
CA LYS A 49 19.24 12.21 10.38
C LYS A 49 20.34 13.20 9.98
N GLY A 50 21.01 12.97 8.84
CA GLY A 50 22.06 13.84 8.30
C GLY A 50 21.61 14.84 7.24
N ALA A 51 20.30 14.96 6.99
CA ALA A 51 19.74 15.87 5.98
C ALA A 51 19.37 17.27 6.53
N ASP A 52 19.73 17.58 7.79
CA ASP A 52 19.65 18.94 8.34
C ASP A 52 21.08 19.49 8.47
N GLY A 53 21.45 20.39 7.56
CA GLY A 53 22.80 20.87 7.33
C GLY A 53 23.35 21.81 8.41
N LEU A 54 23.77 21.27 9.57
CA LEU A 54 24.65 21.96 10.51
C LEU A 54 25.78 21.03 11.00
N PRO A 55 27.04 21.50 11.06
CA PRO A 55 28.18 20.68 11.45
C PRO A 55 28.15 20.32 12.96
N PRO A 56 28.76 19.19 13.36
CA PRO A 56 28.75 18.74 14.75
C PRO A 56 29.61 19.67 15.62
N GLY A 57 29.03 20.27 16.66
CA GLY A 57 29.73 21.11 17.65
C GLY A 57 29.16 22.51 17.84
N VAL A 58 28.14 22.92 17.07
CA VAL A 58 27.48 24.23 17.24
C VAL A 58 26.14 24.03 17.95
N SER A 59 26.12 24.27 19.26
CA SER A 59 24.89 24.54 20.00
C SER A 59 24.75 26.04 20.19
N ILE A 60 23.80 26.68 19.51
CA ILE A 60 23.43 28.06 19.83
C ILE A 60 22.38 27.99 20.93
N SER A 61 22.82 28.13 22.18
CA SER A 61 21.95 28.52 23.28
C SER A 61 21.66 30.01 23.13
N VAL A 62 20.48 30.37 22.60
CA VAL A 62 19.97 31.75 22.70
C VAL A 62 19.47 31.94 24.13
N SER A 63 20.39 32.27 25.03
CA SER A 63 20.06 32.77 26.36
C SER A 63 20.00 34.29 26.28
N GLY A 64 18.81 34.85 26.49
CA GLY A 64 18.62 36.27 26.77
C GLY A 64 18.09 37.09 25.59
N VAL A 65 16.79 36.98 25.31
CA VAL A 65 16.02 38.13 24.82
C VAL A 65 15.11 38.53 25.96
N SER A 66 15.50 39.58 26.70
CA SER A 66 14.55 40.31 27.52
C SER A 66 13.54 40.93 26.56
N SER A 67 12.27 40.62 26.76
CA SER A 67 11.14 41.37 26.22
C SER A 67 11.19 42.79 26.78
N GLY A 68 11.93 43.68 26.12
CA GLY A 68 11.86 45.12 26.31
C GLY A 68 11.26 45.74 25.05
N ASP A 69 10.26 46.61 25.21
CA ASP A 69 9.57 47.39 24.17
C ASP A 69 10.47 48.45 23.51
N GLU A 70 11.77 48.19 23.33
CA GLU A 70 12.67 49.09 22.60
C GLU A 70 12.77 48.67 21.13
N PRO A 71 12.55 49.59 20.17
CA PRO A 71 12.67 49.26 18.75
C PRO A 71 14.10 48.83 18.43
N PRO A 72 14.29 47.83 17.54
CA PRO A 72 15.60 47.31 17.22
C PRO A 72 16.52 48.44 16.69
N PRO A 73 17.82 48.41 17.02
CA PRO A 73 18.78 49.38 16.51
C PRO A 73 18.72 49.49 14.98
N PRO A 74 18.98 50.67 14.38
CA PRO A 74 18.75 50.92 12.95
C PRO A 74 19.43 49.91 12.01
N ILE A 75 20.60 49.40 12.41
CA ILE A 75 21.36 48.40 11.65
C ILE A 75 20.64 47.05 11.67
N VAL A 76 20.08 46.66 12.81
CA VAL A 76 19.33 45.40 12.96
C VAL A 76 18.01 45.46 12.18
N ALA A 77 17.31 46.59 12.23
CA ALA A 77 16.10 46.82 11.44
C ALA A 77 16.36 46.75 9.92
N ALA A 78 17.47 47.35 9.46
CA ALA A 78 17.86 47.30 8.04
C ALA A 78 18.20 45.87 7.58
N ILE A 79 18.91 45.09 8.42
CA ILE A 79 19.22 43.68 8.14
C ILE A 79 17.94 42.84 8.10
N MET A 80 17.03 43.03 9.05
CA MET A 80 15.75 42.31 9.08
C MET A 80 14.91 42.61 7.83
N ASN A 81 14.79 43.87 7.42
CA ASN A 81 14.06 44.24 6.22
C ASN A 81 14.67 43.65 4.93
N ALA A 82 16.01 43.64 4.84
CA ALA A 82 16.71 43.03 3.71
C ALA A 82 16.50 41.50 3.66
N MET A 83 16.49 40.84 4.81
CA MET A 83 16.20 39.41 4.91
C MET A 83 14.74 39.09 4.57
N SER A 84 13.77 39.88 5.05
CA SER A 84 12.36 39.71 4.68
C SER A 84 12.14 39.84 3.18
N GLY A 85 12.75 40.84 2.54
CA GLY A 85 12.65 41.01 1.08
C GLY A 85 13.26 39.86 0.27
N LEU A 86 14.31 39.20 0.79
CA LEU A 86 14.89 38.00 0.17
C LEU A 86 13.98 36.78 0.34
N VAL A 87 13.36 36.62 1.52
CA VAL A 87 12.40 35.54 1.79
C VAL A 87 11.15 35.71 0.91
N GLU A 88 10.58 36.91 0.84
CA GLU A 88 9.46 37.23 -0.04
C GLU A 88 9.79 36.97 -1.51
N GLY A 89 11.00 37.34 -1.96
CA GLY A 89 11.46 37.07 -3.32
C GLY A 89 11.61 35.57 -3.63
N LEU A 90 12.04 34.77 -2.65
CA LEU A 90 12.12 33.31 -2.78
C LEU A 90 10.74 32.65 -2.77
N GLU A 91 9.81 33.14 -1.95
CA GLU A 91 8.42 32.68 -1.91
C GLU A 91 7.70 32.98 -3.23
N GLN A 92 7.87 34.19 -3.78
CA GLN A 92 7.31 34.56 -5.08
C GLN A 92 7.89 33.71 -6.23
N ALA A 93 9.21 33.51 -6.25
CA ALA A 93 9.85 32.63 -7.24
C ALA A 93 9.38 31.18 -7.10
N ALA A 94 9.18 30.68 -5.87
CA ALA A 94 8.63 29.36 -5.61
C ALA A 94 7.16 29.26 -6.07
N GLU A 95 6.33 30.27 -5.82
CA GLU A 95 4.95 30.33 -6.31
C GLU A 95 4.85 30.39 -7.83
N GLU A 96 5.72 31.13 -8.52
CA GLU A 96 5.77 31.19 -9.98
C GLU A 96 6.19 29.85 -10.60
N VAL A 97 7.18 29.18 -10.01
CA VAL A 97 7.58 27.81 -10.41
C VAL A 97 6.43 26.82 -10.15
N ASN A 98 5.66 26.99 -9.07
CA ASN A 98 4.55 26.12 -8.73
C ASN A 98 3.32 26.35 -9.64
N LYS A 99 3.04 27.59 -10.03
CA LYS A 99 2.02 27.94 -11.05
C LYS A 99 2.33 27.32 -12.41
N SER A 100 3.61 27.25 -12.79
CA SER A 100 4.08 26.62 -14.04
C SER A 100 4.02 25.08 -14.02
N LYS A 101 4.05 24.46 -12.83
CA LYS A 101 4.02 23.01 -12.61
C LYS A 101 2.69 22.46 -12.09
N LYS A 102 1.57 23.15 -12.33
CA LYS A 102 0.26 22.59 -11.96
C LYS A 102 -0.02 21.38 -12.85
N SER A 103 0.31 20.19 -12.33
CA SER A 103 -0.04 18.91 -12.97
C SER A 103 -1.54 18.94 -13.25
N PRO A 104 -1.97 18.56 -14.46
CA PRO A 104 -3.38 18.67 -14.83
C PRO A 104 -4.24 17.91 -13.83
N GLU A 105 -5.36 18.51 -13.43
CA GLU A 105 -6.27 17.93 -12.46
C GLU A 105 -6.81 16.60 -12.98
N LEU A 106 -6.61 15.54 -12.20
CA LEU A 106 -7.07 14.21 -12.55
C LEU A 106 -8.51 14.03 -12.10
N VAL A 107 -9.35 13.61 -13.04
CA VAL A 107 -10.75 13.28 -12.80
C VAL A 107 -10.96 11.78 -12.86
N ASP A 108 -11.94 11.32 -12.09
CA ASP A 108 -12.27 9.91 -11.94
C ASP A 108 -13.09 9.46 -13.16
N PHE A 109 -12.68 8.35 -13.79
CA PHE A 109 -13.41 7.77 -14.91
C PHE A 109 -14.65 7.00 -14.41
N PRO A 110 -15.85 7.29 -14.93
CA PRO A 110 -17.07 6.62 -14.47
C PRO A 110 -17.14 5.18 -14.98
N CYS A 111 -16.88 4.20 -14.12
CA CYS A 111 -16.89 2.77 -14.46
C CYS A 111 -18.29 2.13 -14.45
N GLU A 112 -19.38 2.90 -14.32
CA GLU A 112 -20.75 2.36 -14.24
C GLU A 112 -21.16 1.50 -15.45
N ARG A 113 -20.59 1.82 -16.62
CA ARG A 113 -20.85 1.09 -17.89
C ARG A 113 -19.98 -0.14 -18.07
N ALA A 114 -19.00 -0.37 -17.19
CA ALA A 114 -18.20 -1.59 -17.19
C ALA A 114 -19.03 -2.80 -16.71
N GLU A 115 -18.64 -3.98 -17.17
CA GLU A 115 -19.26 -5.24 -16.77
C GLU A 115 -19.19 -5.44 -15.24
N ALA A 116 -20.35 -5.74 -14.63
CA ALA A 116 -20.51 -5.80 -13.17
C ALA A 116 -19.54 -6.78 -12.48
N THR A 117 -19.20 -7.89 -13.12
CA THR A 117 -18.28 -8.91 -12.61
C THR A 117 -16.84 -8.40 -12.44
N TYR A 118 -16.46 -7.33 -13.12
CA TYR A 118 -15.13 -6.72 -13.10
C TYR A 118 -15.08 -5.38 -12.38
N ARG A 119 -16.14 -5.03 -11.64
CA ARG A 119 -16.18 -3.80 -10.83
C ARG A 119 -16.76 -4.03 -9.45
N ILE A 120 -16.34 -3.18 -8.52
CA ILE A 120 -16.94 -3.01 -7.19
C ILE A 120 -17.26 -1.52 -7.07
N GLY A 121 -18.55 -1.18 -7.06
CA GLY A 121 -18.99 0.22 -7.14
C GLY A 121 -18.53 0.90 -8.43
N ASP A 122 -17.81 2.02 -8.29
CA ASP A 122 -17.20 2.84 -9.34
C ASP A 122 -15.75 2.43 -9.69
N ARG A 123 -15.23 1.33 -9.12
CA ARG A 123 -13.84 0.89 -9.26
C ARG A 123 -13.73 -0.42 -10.02
N LEU A 124 -12.63 -0.58 -10.75
CA LEU A 124 -12.27 -1.81 -11.44
C LEU A 124 -11.74 -2.83 -10.43
N HIS A 125 -12.20 -4.07 -10.48
CA HIS A 125 -11.73 -5.18 -9.65
C HIS A 125 -10.78 -6.06 -10.47
N LEU A 126 -9.47 -5.94 -10.20
CA LEU A 126 -8.38 -6.48 -11.01
C LEU A 126 -7.63 -7.63 -10.30
N GLU A 127 -8.39 -8.49 -9.60
CA GLU A 127 -7.87 -9.65 -8.86
C GLU A 127 -7.14 -10.65 -9.78
N GLY A 128 -7.62 -10.84 -11.01
CA GLY A 128 -6.98 -11.74 -11.97
C GLY A 128 -5.56 -11.28 -12.32
N LEU A 129 -5.43 -10.02 -12.74
CA LEU A 129 -4.14 -9.38 -13.02
C LEU A 129 -3.22 -9.36 -11.80
N HIS A 130 -3.76 -9.17 -10.60
CA HIS A 130 -2.99 -9.25 -9.36
C HIS A 130 -2.36 -10.63 -9.19
N LEU A 131 -3.19 -11.68 -9.21
CA LEU A 131 -2.74 -13.03 -8.89
C LEU A 131 -1.78 -13.62 -9.92
N ILE A 132 -1.85 -13.19 -11.18
CA ILE A 132 -0.87 -13.58 -12.21
C ILE A 132 0.36 -12.67 -12.25
N GLY A 133 0.41 -11.62 -11.43
CA GLY A 133 1.56 -10.71 -11.33
C GLY A 133 1.69 -9.71 -12.48
N GLU A 134 0.60 -9.37 -13.18
CA GLU A 134 0.61 -8.51 -14.38
C GLU A 134 0.06 -7.08 -14.16
N LEU A 135 -0.18 -6.68 -12.91
CA LEU A 135 -0.57 -5.29 -12.59
C LEU A 135 0.52 -4.25 -12.87
N GLU A 136 1.79 -4.54 -12.59
CA GLU A 136 2.90 -3.58 -12.76
C GLU A 136 3.08 -3.14 -14.24
N PRO A 137 3.04 -4.05 -15.23
CA PRO A 137 2.93 -3.68 -16.64
C PRO A 137 1.77 -2.71 -16.92
N VAL A 138 0.57 -2.97 -16.39
CA VAL A 138 -0.60 -2.09 -16.57
C VAL A 138 -0.32 -0.70 -16.00
N HIS A 139 0.21 -0.60 -14.78
CA HIS A 139 0.59 0.70 -14.20
C HIS A 139 1.60 1.47 -15.05
N ARG A 140 2.57 0.78 -15.67
CA ARG A 140 3.57 1.38 -16.56
C ARG A 140 2.94 1.95 -17.82
N GLU A 141 2.03 1.19 -18.44
CA GLU A 141 1.30 1.64 -19.62
C GLU A 141 0.40 2.85 -19.30
N MET A 142 -0.28 2.82 -18.15
CA MET A 142 -1.11 3.96 -17.73
C MET A 142 -0.29 5.24 -17.60
N ARG A 143 0.90 5.14 -17.01
CA ARG A 143 1.82 6.27 -16.88
C ARG A 143 2.26 6.83 -18.23
N ALA A 144 2.52 5.96 -19.23
CA ALA A 144 2.87 6.38 -20.58
C ALA A 144 1.72 7.14 -21.27
N LEU A 145 0.47 6.77 -20.96
CA LEU A 145 -0.75 7.40 -21.48
C LEU A 145 -1.20 8.63 -20.68
N LYS A 146 -0.44 9.05 -19.64
CA LYS A 146 -0.82 10.12 -18.70
C LYS A 146 -2.14 9.85 -17.96
N LEU A 147 -2.43 8.57 -17.75
CA LEU A 147 -3.52 8.07 -16.94
C LEU A 147 -2.95 7.57 -15.61
N GLN A 148 -3.81 7.42 -14.60
CA GLN A 148 -3.45 6.84 -13.32
C GLN A 148 -4.43 5.77 -12.93
N LEU A 149 -3.90 4.66 -12.43
CA LEU A 149 -4.67 3.61 -11.80
C LEU A 149 -4.35 3.69 -10.30
N THR A 150 -5.34 4.07 -9.49
CA THR A 150 -5.16 4.34 -8.06
C THR A 150 -5.93 3.32 -7.23
N GLY A 151 -5.22 2.49 -6.46
CA GLY A 151 -5.87 1.55 -5.57
C GLY A 151 -6.44 2.19 -4.31
N VAL A 152 -6.85 1.35 -3.37
CA VAL A 152 -7.31 1.77 -2.05
C VAL A 152 -6.26 1.39 -1.02
N ASP A 153 -5.66 2.38 -0.35
CA ASP A 153 -4.80 2.12 0.80
C ASP A 153 -5.63 2.28 2.08
N ALA A 154 -5.79 1.21 2.83
CA ALA A 154 -6.57 1.18 4.07
C ALA A 154 -5.84 0.34 5.13
N ASP A 155 -5.70 0.88 6.34
CA ASP A 155 -5.20 0.15 7.52
C ASP A 155 -3.83 -0.53 7.34
N GLY A 156 -2.97 0.06 6.50
CA GLY A 156 -1.65 -0.49 6.16
C GLY A 156 -1.67 -1.56 5.05
N VAL A 157 -2.85 -1.96 4.57
CA VAL A 157 -3.06 -2.74 3.35
C VAL A 157 -2.99 -1.79 2.15
N ARG A 158 -2.07 -2.08 1.22
CA ARG A 158 -1.92 -1.32 -0.02
C ARG A 158 -2.73 -1.96 -1.12
N ASP A 159 -3.37 -1.12 -1.94
CA ASP A 159 -4.24 -1.57 -3.04
C ASP A 159 -5.25 -2.65 -2.59
N ALA A 160 -5.86 -2.47 -1.41
CA ALA A 160 -6.75 -3.42 -0.76
C ALA A 160 -7.82 -3.96 -1.72
N GLY A 161 -7.92 -5.28 -1.79
CA GLY A 161 -8.85 -6.01 -2.65
C GLY A 161 -8.59 -5.81 -4.15
N HIS A 162 -7.42 -5.31 -4.52
CA HIS A 162 -7.00 -5.08 -5.90
C HIS A 162 -8.06 -4.30 -6.70
N VAL A 163 -8.73 -3.36 -6.02
CA VAL A 163 -9.72 -2.47 -6.63
C VAL A 163 -9.09 -1.13 -6.96
N TYR A 164 -9.28 -0.69 -8.19
CA TYR A 164 -8.60 0.47 -8.72
C TYR A 164 -9.56 1.47 -9.31
N ARG A 165 -9.27 2.74 -9.08
CA ARG A 165 -9.90 3.84 -9.80
C ARG A 165 -9.03 4.26 -10.96
N LEU A 166 -9.61 4.29 -12.16
CA LEU A 166 -8.98 4.90 -13.32
C LEU A 166 -9.19 6.42 -13.25
N ARG A 167 -8.10 7.17 -13.23
CA ARG A 167 -8.09 8.63 -13.24
C ARG A 167 -7.38 9.14 -14.49
N TYR A 168 -7.89 10.21 -15.07
CA TYR A 168 -7.38 10.75 -16.32
C TYR A 168 -7.31 12.27 -16.29
N SER A 169 -6.42 12.82 -17.13
CA SER A 169 -6.42 14.23 -17.48
C SER A 169 -6.46 14.36 -18.99
N GLY A 170 -7.45 15.07 -19.54
CA GLY A 170 -7.63 15.23 -20.98
C GLY A 170 -8.76 14.38 -21.57
N SER A 171 -8.45 13.49 -22.52
CA SER A 171 -9.48 12.81 -23.32
C SER A 171 -10.19 11.69 -22.55
N ALA A 172 -11.50 11.88 -22.33
CA ALA A 172 -12.38 10.86 -21.77
C ALA A 172 -12.53 9.65 -22.71
N GLU A 173 -12.46 9.86 -24.04
CA GLU A 173 -12.49 8.78 -25.03
C GLU A 173 -11.26 7.87 -24.93
N LEU A 174 -10.08 8.45 -24.68
CA LEU A 174 -8.88 7.66 -24.41
C LEU A 174 -9.03 6.87 -23.11
N ALA A 175 -9.47 7.51 -22.02
CA ALA A 175 -9.71 6.85 -20.74
C ALA A 175 -10.71 5.69 -20.89
N LYS A 176 -11.76 5.88 -21.69
CA LYS A 176 -12.74 4.83 -22.01
C LYS A 176 -12.11 3.64 -22.73
N ARG A 177 -11.35 3.88 -23.81
CA ARG A 177 -10.68 2.80 -24.56
C ARG A 177 -9.71 2.03 -23.67
N VAL A 178 -8.96 2.75 -22.85
CA VAL A 178 -8.02 2.16 -21.90
C VAL A 178 -8.72 1.35 -20.81
N ALA A 179 -9.86 1.80 -20.29
CA ALA A 179 -10.67 1.01 -19.37
C ALA A 179 -11.14 -0.29 -20.04
N GLU A 180 -11.58 -0.23 -21.30
CA GLU A 180 -11.97 -1.41 -22.08
C GLU A 180 -10.78 -2.37 -22.32
N ASP A 181 -9.59 -1.84 -22.57
CA ASP A 181 -8.36 -2.62 -22.71
C ASP A 181 -7.96 -3.31 -21.39
N ILE A 182 -7.99 -2.59 -20.26
CA ILE A 182 -7.72 -3.17 -18.93
C ILE A 182 -8.70 -4.31 -18.63
N LEU A 183 -9.99 -4.13 -18.93
CA LEU A 183 -11.00 -5.17 -18.71
C LEU A 183 -10.79 -6.39 -19.61
N ARG A 184 -10.30 -6.19 -20.84
CA ARG A 184 -9.90 -7.30 -21.71
C ARG A 184 -8.72 -8.07 -21.10
N GLU A 185 -7.69 -7.38 -20.62
CA GLU A 185 -6.55 -8.03 -19.99
C GLU A 185 -6.92 -8.72 -18.68
N GLU A 186 -7.79 -8.14 -17.85
CA GLU A 186 -8.32 -8.79 -16.65
C GLU A 186 -9.11 -10.07 -16.99
N ARG A 187 -9.92 -10.04 -18.05
CA ARG A 187 -10.61 -11.24 -18.53
C ARG A 187 -9.62 -12.33 -18.94
N ASN A 188 -8.60 -11.98 -19.72
CA ASN A 188 -7.55 -12.92 -20.12
C ASN A 188 -6.79 -13.46 -18.91
N ALA A 189 -6.50 -12.60 -17.93
CA ALA A 189 -5.83 -12.95 -16.69
C ALA A 189 -6.64 -13.96 -15.88
N ARG A 190 -7.95 -13.75 -15.72
CA ARG A 190 -8.84 -14.73 -15.05
C ARG A 190 -8.86 -16.07 -15.77
N VAL A 191 -8.95 -16.09 -17.09
CA VAL A 191 -8.90 -17.35 -17.86
C VAL A 191 -7.60 -18.11 -17.57
N ARG A 192 -6.45 -17.44 -17.72
CA ARG A 192 -5.13 -18.03 -17.41
C ARG A 192 -5.02 -18.47 -15.95
N LEU A 193 -5.55 -17.68 -15.02
CA LEU A 193 -5.55 -18.00 -13.60
C LEU A 193 -6.28 -19.34 -13.34
N PHE A 194 -7.41 -19.59 -14.01
CA PHE A 194 -8.15 -20.85 -13.84
C PHE A 194 -7.60 -22.03 -14.65
N GLU A 195 -7.02 -21.79 -15.82
CA GLU A 195 -6.57 -22.86 -16.72
C GLU A 195 -5.11 -23.25 -16.50
N GLU A 196 -4.24 -22.28 -16.20
CA GLU A 196 -2.79 -22.47 -16.11
C GLU A 196 -2.28 -22.39 -14.67
N MET A 197 -2.92 -21.59 -13.82
CA MET A 197 -2.48 -21.31 -12.45
C MET A 197 -3.52 -21.61 -11.36
N PRO A 198 -4.33 -22.69 -11.45
CA PRO A 198 -5.45 -22.91 -10.53
C PRO A 198 -5.02 -23.04 -9.07
N ARG A 199 -3.81 -23.57 -8.81
CA ARG A 199 -3.25 -23.67 -7.46
C ARG A 199 -2.96 -22.32 -6.82
N VAL A 200 -2.63 -21.30 -7.62
CA VAL A 200 -2.39 -19.94 -7.12
C VAL A 200 -3.70 -19.32 -6.63
N PHE A 201 -4.77 -19.46 -7.42
CA PHE A 201 -6.09 -19.00 -7.00
C PHE A 201 -6.62 -19.80 -5.81
N GLY A 202 -6.47 -21.14 -5.84
CA GLY A 202 -6.86 -22.02 -4.74
C GLY A 202 -6.16 -21.68 -3.42
N ASP A 203 -4.84 -21.41 -3.44
CA ASP A 203 -4.10 -20.99 -2.23
C ASP A 203 -4.59 -19.64 -1.71
N SER A 204 -4.80 -18.64 -2.59
CA SER A 204 -5.35 -17.34 -2.21
C SER A 204 -6.72 -17.48 -1.55
N LEU A 205 -7.61 -18.26 -2.16
CA LEU A 205 -8.96 -18.50 -1.66
C LEU A 205 -8.98 -19.25 -0.32
N CYS A 206 -8.16 -20.30 -0.18
CA CYS A 206 -8.03 -21.07 1.06
C CYS A 206 -7.48 -20.21 2.20
N ARG A 207 -6.48 -19.35 1.93
CA ARG A 207 -5.96 -18.40 2.92
C ARG A 207 -7.01 -17.42 3.37
N ALA A 208 -7.75 -16.82 2.42
CA ALA A 208 -8.83 -15.90 2.73
C ALA A 208 -9.88 -16.54 3.65
N LEU A 209 -10.37 -17.73 3.29
CA LEU A 209 -11.32 -18.49 4.12
C LEU A 209 -10.74 -18.86 5.49
N ALA A 210 -9.50 -19.34 5.55
CA ALA A 210 -8.88 -19.74 6.80
C ALA A 210 -8.75 -18.56 7.78
N ILE A 211 -8.39 -17.38 7.28
CA ILE A 211 -8.32 -16.14 8.06
C ILE A 211 -9.71 -15.72 8.52
N LEU A 212 -10.68 -15.60 7.60
CA LEU A 212 -12.03 -15.15 7.93
C LEU A 212 -12.79 -16.09 8.88
N LYS A 213 -12.38 -17.36 8.97
CA LYS A 213 -12.92 -18.34 9.93
C LYS A 213 -12.28 -18.30 11.32
N ASN A 214 -11.06 -17.75 11.46
CA ASN A 214 -10.27 -17.91 12.68
C ASN A 214 -9.59 -16.64 13.21
N CYS A 215 -9.68 -15.51 12.50
CA CYS A 215 -9.00 -14.28 12.88
C CYS A 215 -9.45 -13.76 14.25
N ARG A 216 -8.61 -12.95 14.90
CA ARG A 216 -8.91 -12.38 16.24
C ARG A 216 -8.94 -10.87 16.25
N LEU A 217 -8.28 -10.27 15.27
CA LEU A 217 -8.33 -8.87 14.90
C LEU A 217 -8.42 -8.88 13.38
N LEU A 218 -9.25 -8.01 12.84
CA LEU A 218 -9.48 -7.91 11.41
C LEU A 218 -9.85 -6.48 11.09
N SER A 219 -8.96 -5.72 10.44
CA SER A 219 -9.24 -4.33 10.07
C SER A 219 -10.21 -4.22 8.87
N PRO A 220 -10.81 -3.04 8.61
CA PRO A 220 -11.63 -2.82 7.41
C PRO A 220 -10.87 -3.13 6.11
N GLY A 221 -9.63 -2.66 5.99
CA GLY A 221 -8.76 -2.90 4.83
C GLY A 221 -8.42 -4.37 4.64
N GLU A 222 -8.13 -5.10 5.72
CA GLU A 222 -7.88 -6.55 5.66
C GLU A 222 -9.13 -7.32 5.25
N LEU A 223 -10.30 -7.00 5.82
CA LEU A 223 -11.55 -7.63 5.43
C LEU A 223 -11.84 -7.42 3.95
N PHE A 224 -11.68 -6.19 3.46
CA PHE A 224 -11.89 -5.86 2.05
C PHE A 224 -10.96 -6.65 1.12
N ASP A 225 -9.70 -6.80 1.51
CA ASP A 225 -8.70 -7.57 0.79
C ASP A 225 -9.05 -9.07 0.73
N LEU A 226 -9.44 -9.66 1.86
CA LEU A 226 -9.82 -11.07 1.96
C LEU A 226 -11.12 -11.39 1.20
N LEU A 227 -12.05 -10.45 1.12
CA LEU A 227 -13.30 -10.61 0.36
C LEU A 227 -13.09 -10.57 -1.17
N SER A 228 -11.98 -10.01 -1.65
CA SER A 228 -11.69 -9.88 -3.07
C SER A 228 -11.60 -11.21 -3.84
N PRO A 229 -10.73 -12.17 -3.45
CA PRO A 229 -10.68 -13.49 -4.08
C PRO A 229 -11.96 -14.29 -3.86
N LEU A 230 -12.65 -14.10 -2.72
CA LEU A 230 -13.95 -14.74 -2.46
C LEU A 230 -15.04 -14.26 -3.44
N ARG A 231 -15.06 -12.97 -3.78
CA ARG A 231 -15.98 -12.43 -4.79
C ARG A 231 -15.73 -13.09 -6.14
N LEU A 232 -14.46 -13.24 -6.56
CA LEU A 232 -14.12 -13.92 -7.80
C LEU A 232 -14.56 -15.39 -7.77
N ALA A 233 -14.35 -16.09 -6.66
CA ALA A 233 -14.79 -17.48 -6.48
C ALA A 233 -16.32 -17.63 -6.51
N ALA A 234 -17.06 -16.68 -5.93
CA ALA A 234 -18.52 -16.65 -5.95
C ALA A 234 -19.07 -16.42 -7.37
N ILE A 235 -18.44 -15.53 -8.16
CA ILE A 235 -18.78 -15.34 -9.59
C ILE A 235 -18.62 -16.66 -10.35
N GLU A 236 -17.55 -17.41 -10.06
CA GLU A 236 -17.27 -18.72 -10.66
C GLU A 236 -18.04 -19.90 -10.04
N LYS A 237 -18.92 -19.62 -9.06
CA LYS A 237 -19.74 -20.62 -8.36
C LYS A 237 -18.90 -21.72 -7.70
N MET A 238 -17.83 -21.31 -7.02
CA MET A 238 -16.88 -22.20 -6.34
C MET A 238 -17.11 -22.30 -4.82
N LEU A 239 -18.08 -21.56 -4.28
CA LEU A 239 -18.35 -21.46 -2.85
C LEU A 239 -19.76 -21.96 -2.54
N ASP A 240 -19.88 -22.73 -1.45
CA ASP A 240 -21.15 -23.05 -0.79
C ASP A 240 -21.24 -22.32 0.55
N GLY A 241 -22.47 -22.05 1.02
CA GLY A 241 -22.72 -21.36 2.30
C GLY A 241 -22.62 -19.83 2.24
N ILE A 242 -22.33 -19.24 1.08
CA ILE A 242 -22.36 -17.79 0.86
C ILE A 242 -22.74 -17.44 -0.59
N GLU A 243 -23.57 -16.41 -0.75
CA GLU A 243 -23.97 -15.91 -2.07
C GLU A 243 -23.11 -14.73 -2.52
N LEU A 244 -22.93 -14.56 -3.84
CA LEU A 244 -22.25 -13.39 -4.40
C LEU A 244 -22.83 -12.06 -3.88
N LYS A 245 -24.18 -11.96 -3.83
CA LYS A 245 -24.87 -10.75 -3.37
C LYS A 245 -24.50 -10.38 -1.94
N GLU A 246 -24.25 -11.37 -1.10
CA GLU A 246 -23.89 -11.15 0.29
C GLU A 246 -22.46 -10.63 0.42
N ILE A 247 -21.51 -11.21 -0.32
CA ILE A 247 -20.14 -10.69 -0.41
C ILE A 247 -20.15 -9.26 -0.94
N GLU A 248 -20.93 -8.97 -1.98
CA GLU A 248 -21.07 -7.62 -2.53
C GLU A 248 -21.69 -6.64 -1.52
N SER A 249 -22.63 -7.10 -0.68
CA SER A 249 -23.19 -6.29 0.39
C SER A 249 -22.16 -5.99 1.49
N MET A 250 -21.34 -6.98 1.88
CA MET A 250 -20.26 -6.78 2.84
C MET A 250 -19.26 -5.76 2.29
N LEU A 251 -18.76 -5.97 1.07
CA LEU A 251 -17.84 -5.04 0.39
C LEU A 251 -18.38 -3.60 0.35
N ALA A 252 -19.68 -3.42 0.09
CA ALA A 252 -20.30 -2.10 0.04
C ALA A 252 -20.46 -1.43 1.41
N SER A 253 -20.50 -2.21 2.50
CA SER A 253 -20.63 -1.69 3.86
C SER A 253 -19.31 -1.32 4.54
N ILE A 254 -18.18 -1.75 3.98
CA ILE A 254 -16.85 -1.47 4.53
C ILE A 254 -16.48 -0.02 4.25
N ASP A 255 -16.24 0.77 5.29
CA ASP A 255 -15.64 2.09 5.18
C ASP A 255 -14.11 1.96 5.07
N LEU A 256 -13.57 2.33 3.93
CA LEU A 256 -12.12 2.34 3.64
C LEU A 256 -11.54 3.77 3.70
N THR A 257 -12.36 4.76 4.03
CA THR A 257 -12.01 6.19 3.96
C THR A 257 -11.83 6.82 5.33
N SER A 258 -12.45 6.22 6.34
CA SER A 258 -12.28 6.55 7.74
C SER A 258 -10.81 6.41 8.13
N LYS A 259 -10.07 7.52 8.07
CA LYS A 259 -8.88 7.68 8.89
C LYS A 259 -9.40 7.75 10.32
N GLU A 260 -8.96 6.83 11.16
CA GLU A 260 -9.33 6.69 12.57
C GLU A 260 -8.79 7.87 13.43
N ASP A 261 -8.97 9.08 12.92
CA ASP A 261 -8.47 10.33 13.47
C ASP A 261 -9.26 10.64 14.75
N GLY A 262 -8.63 10.36 15.89
CA GLY A 262 -9.20 10.60 17.22
C GLY A 262 -9.59 9.33 17.99
N GLU A 263 -9.51 8.15 17.37
CA GLU A 263 -9.74 6.89 18.08
C GLU A 263 -8.50 6.46 18.87
N THR A 264 -8.75 5.89 20.06
CA THR A 264 -7.68 5.27 20.84
C THR A 264 -7.34 3.90 20.26
N GLN A 265 -6.11 3.41 20.47
CA GLN A 265 -5.72 2.06 20.03
C GLN A 265 -6.64 0.98 20.61
N GLN A 266 -7.08 1.14 21.86
CA GLN A 266 -7.98 0.18 22.50
C GLN A 266 -9.36 0.11 21.84
N GLU A 267 -9.85 1.24 21.32
CA GLU A 267 -11.12 1.29 20.62
C GLU A 267 -11.01 0.57 19.27
N ARG A 268 -9.93 0.81 18.53
CA ARG A 268 -9.65 0.10 17.26
C ARG A 268 -9.52 -1.40 17.45
N ASP A 269 -8.70 -1.83 18.40
CA ASP A 269 -8.52 -3.25 18.70
C ASP A 269 -9.85 -3.92 19.10
N ARG A 270 -10.75 -3.17 19.77
CA ARG A 270 -12.09 -3.65 20.11
C ARG A 270 -12.97 -3.80 18.87
N GLN A 271 -13.01 -2.78 17.99
CA GLN A 271 -13.78 -2.83 16.75
C GLN A 271 -13.28 -3.94 15.81
N ASP A 272 -11.97 -4.11 15.69
CA ASP A 272 -11.33 -5.17 14.91
C ASP A 272 -11.63 -6.56 15.47
N ALA A 273 -11.68 -6.70 16.81
CA ALA A 273 -12.07 -7.96 17.44
C ALA A 273 -13.56 -8.28 17.23
N GLU A 274 -14.44 -7.28 17.37
CA GLU A 274 -15.88 -7.44 17.10
C GLU A 274 -16.13 -7.84 15.64
N ARG A 275 -15.43 -7.20 14.67
CA ARG A 275 -15.48 -7.55 13.25
C ARG A 275 -14.96 -8.96 13.00
N ALA A 276 -13.84 -9.35 13.62
CA ALA A 276 -13.29 -10.69 13.51
C ALA A 276 -14.28 -11.76 14.01
N ASP A 277 -14.91 -11.55 15.17
CA ASP A 277 -15.88 -12.50 15.72
C ASP A 277 -17.14 -12.62 14.84
N GLU A 278 -17.62 -11.51 14.27
CA GLU A 278 -18.73 -11.51 13.30
C GLU A 278 -18.36 -12.33 12.05
N MET A 279 -17.19 -12.09 11.48
CA MET A 279 -16.73 -12.80 10.28
C MET A 279 -16.48 -14.28 10.55
N ASN A 280 -15.84 -14.64 11.68
CA ASN A 280 -15.63 -16.04 12.05
C ASN A 280 -16.94 -16.81 12.11
N LYS A 281 -17.95 -16.23 12.78
CA LYS A 281 -19.28 -16.82 12.88
C LYS A 281 -19.95 -16.91 11.52
N ARG A 282 -19.84 -15.87 10.68
CA ARG A 282 -20.48 -15.88 9.37
C ARG A 282 -19.83 -16.88 8.43
N PHE A 283 -18.51 -16.96 8.41
CA PHE A 283 -17.77 -17.79 7.48
C PHE A 283 -17.63 -19.25 7.93
N GLU A 284 -18.06 -19.62 9.15
CA GLU A 284 -17.95 -20.98 9.72
C GLU A 284 -18.35 -22.09 8.72
N ASP A 285 -19.54 -21.96 8.13
CA ASP A 285 -20.13 -22.93 7.20
C ASP A 285 -19.75 -22.70 5.72
N VAL A 286 -18.94 -21.67 5.42
CA VAL A 286 -18.53 -21.38 4.04
C VAL A 286 -17.44 -22.34 3.61
N VAL A 287 -17.67 -23.08 2.54
CA VAL A 287 -16.74 -24.11 2.05
C VAL A 287 -16.53 -24.03 0.54
N LEU A 288 -15.42 -24.59 0.09
CA LEU A 288 -15.19 -24.88 -1.32
C LEU A 288 -16.10 -26.02 -1.74
N ASN A 289 -16.75 -25.91 -2.89
CA ASN A 289 -17.60 -26.98 -3.42
C ASN A 289 -16.81 -27.94 -4.33
N GLU A 290 -17.47 -29.01 -4.80
CA GLU A 290 -16.84 -30.03 -5.67
C GLU A 290 -16.15 -29.41 -6.90
N ARG A 291 -16.75 -28.40 -7.53
CA ARG A 291 -16.16 -27.70 -8.69
C ARG A 291 -14.86 -26.98 -8.34
N ALA A 292 -14.76 -26.42 -7.14
CA ALA A 292 -13.55 -25.78 -6.65
C ALA A 292 -12.47 -26.83 -6.36
N GLU A 293 -12.83 -27.90 -5.67
CA GLU A 293 -11.92 -29.01 -5.37
C GLU A 293 -11.35 -29.64 -6.64
N GLU A 294 -12.18 -29.92 -7.65
CA GLU A 294 -11.75 -30.47 -8.95
C GLU A 294 -10.75 -29.57 -9.69
N LYS A 295 -10.84 -28.26 -9.51
CA LYS A 295 -9.93 -27.30 -10.16
C LYS A 295 -8.61 -27.15 -9.40
N PHE A 296 -8.63 -27.22 -8.07
CA PHE A 296 -7.49 -26.84 -7.23
C PHE A 296 -6.64 -28.03 -6.75
N LEU A 297 -7.24 -29.20 -6.57
CA LEU A 297 -6.61 -30.42 -6.04
C LEU A 297 -6.18 -31.37 -7.16
#